data_AF-A0A971HIT6-F1
#
_entry.id   AF-A0A971HIT6-F1
#
_cell.length_a   1.000
_cell.length_b   1.000
_cell.length_c   1.000
_cell.angle_alpha   90.00
_cell.angle_beta   90.00
_cell.angle_gamma   90.00
#
_symmetry.space_group_name_H-M   'P 1'
#
loop_
_entity.id
_entity.type
_entity.pdbx_description
1 polymer ?
#
loop_
_entity_poly.entity_id
_entity_poly.type
_entity_poly.pdbx_seq_one_letter_code
_entity_poly.pdbx_strand_id
1 'polypeptide(L)'
;MFSLLVILLKNLSSRVGIILILALFLSKVGLFRKLVSKRNINLQDKIYLSIIFGFIGIIGTYTGIHLQGAIVNSWVIGVFDGGLLGGPLVGFLSGLIAGGHRFLIDIGGFTALACSLSTLTEGIMAGFLKKKFE
;
A
#
# COMPACT_ATOMS: atom_id res chain seq x y z
N MET A 1 12.13 -0.10 28.46
CA MET A 1 11.76 -0.98 27.33
C MET A 1 10.25 -1.07 27.14
N PHE A 2 9.47 -1.44 28.17
CA PHE A 2 8.00 -1.59 28.07
C PHE A 2 7.27 -0.29 27.66
N SER A 3 7.64 0.86 28.23
CA SER A 3 7.00 2.15 27.89
C SER A 3 7.20 2.57 26.43
N LEU A 4 8.36 2.26 25.84
CA LEU A 4 8.64 2.54 24.43
C LEU A 4 7.77 1.68 23.51
N LEU A 5 7.61 0.39 23.83
CA LEU A 5 6.73 -0.53 23.10
C LEU A 5 5.29 -0.01 23.08
N VAL A 6 4.77 0.44 24.23
CA VAL A 6 3.41 0.98 24.35
C VAL A 6 3.24 2.25 23.51
N ILE A 7 4.22 3.15 23.52
CA ILE A 7 4.20 4.38 22.71
C ILE A 7 4.19 4.04 21.20
N LEU A 8 5.01 3.07 20.78
CA LEU A 8 5.06 2.64 19.38
C LEU A 8 3.75 2.01 18.93
N LEU A 9 3.20 1.08 19.70
CA LEU A 9 1.91 0.46 19.40
C LEU A 9 0.79 1.48 19.30
N LYS A 10 0.73 2.44 20.24
CA LYS A 10 -0.26 3.52 20.21
C LYS A 10 -0.12 4.39 18.96
N ASN A 11 1.10 4.78 18.60
CA ASN A 11 1.35 5.61 17.43
C ASN A 11 1.05 4.89 16.11
N LEU A 12 1.37 3.61 16.00
CA LEU A 12 1.08 2.79 14.83
C LEU A 12 -0.43 2.56 14.68
N SER A 13 -1.12 2.26 15.79
CA SER A 13 -2.58 2.08 15.78
C SER A 13 -3.31 3.33 15.27
N SER A 14 -2.92 4.52 15.74
CA SER A 14 -3.49 5.78 15.26
C SER A 14 -3.27 5.99 13.75
N ARG A 15 -2.11 5.59 13.22
CA ARG A 15 -1.76 5.74 11.79
C ARG A 15 -2.50 4.72 10.91
N VAL A 16 -2.68 3.48 11.38
CA VAL A 16 -3.57 2.49 10.73
C VAL A 16 -5.00 3.02 10.69
N GLY A 17 -5.47 3.70 11.75
CA GLY A 17 -6.77 4.37 11.76
C GLY A 17 -6.97 5.36 10.61
N ILE A 18 -5.95 6.17 10.28
CA ILE A 18 -6.01 7.11 9.15
C ILE A 18 -6.15 6.35 7.82
N ILE A 19 -5.37 5.29 7.62
CA ILE A 19 -5.44 4.46 6.40
C ILE A 19 -6.81 3.79 6.27
N LEU A 20 -7.36 3.28 7.37
CA LEU A 20 -8.70 2.70 7.40
C LEU A 20 -9.79 3.73 7.07
N ILE A 21 -9.72 4.93 7.63
CA ILE A 21 -10.65 6.02 7.30
C ILE A 21 -10.55 6.37 5.81
N LEU A 22 -9.34 6.45 5.27
CA LEU A 22 -9.11 6.72 3.85
C LEU A 22 -9.70 5.60 2.98
N ALA A 23 -9.45 4.34 3.32
CA ALA A 23 -9.97 3.18 2.60
C ALA A 23 -11.51 3.11 2.65
N LEU A 24 -12.11 3.42 3.81
CA LEU A 24 -13.56 3.51 3.97
C LEU A 24 -14.15 4.66 3.14
N PHE A 25 -13.49 5.82 3.14
CA PHE A 25 -13.89 6.96 2.32
C PHE A 25 -13.83 6.62 0.83
N LEU A 26 -12.72 6.04 0.35
CA LEU A 26 -12.58 5.57 -1.03
C LEU A 26 -13.64 4.53 -1.40
N SER A 27 -14.00 3.63 -0.49
CA SER A 27 -15.07 2.64 -0.71
C SER A 27 -16.46 3.28 -0.91
N LYS A 28 -16.66 4.52 -0.44
CA LYS A 28 -17.88 5.30 -0.69
C LYS A 28 -17.83 6.09 -2.01
N VAL A 29 -16.66 6.28 -2.61
CA VAL A 29 -16.51 6.99 -3.89
C VAL A 29 -17.05 6.12 -5.03
N GLY A 30 -18.04 6.63 -5.75
CA GLY A 30 -18.74 5.89 -6.81
C GLY A 30 -17.83 5.36 -7.92
N LEU A 31 -16.76 6.09 -8.26
CA LEU A 31 -15.76 5.67 -9.26
C LEU A 31 -14.96 4.45 -8.80
N PHE A 32 -14.46 4.48 -7.56
CA PHE A 32 -13.70 3.38 -6.98
C PHE A 32 -14.56 2.12 -6.86
N ARG A 33 -15.81 2.28 -6.37
CA ARG A 33 -16.76 1.16 -6.30
C ARG A 33 -17.03 0.55 -7.68
N LYS A 34 -17.22 1.38 -8.71
CA LYS A 34 -17.41 0.92 -10.09
C LYS A 34 -16.20 0.15 -10.62
N LEU A 35 -14.98 0.62 -10.34
CA LEU A 35 -13.73 -0.04 -10.76
C LEU A 35 -13.56 -1.41 -10.08
N VAL A 36 -13.80 -1.49 -8.77
CA VAL A 36 -13.60 -2.72 -7.98
C VAL A 36 -14.70 -3.75 -8.24
N SER A 37 -15.96 -3.33 -8.43
CA SER A 37 -17.07 -4.25 -8.73
C SER A 37 -17.15 -4.64 -10.21
N LYS A 38 -16.24 -4.15 -11.05
CA LYS A 38 -16.25 -4.47 -12.48
C LYS A 38 -15.77 -5.89 -12.70
N ARG A 39 -16.65 -6.75 -13.22
CA ARG A 39 -16.33 -8.17 -13.49
C ARG A 39 -15.22 -8.35 -14.53
N ASN A 40 -15.14 -7.46 -15.51
CA ASN A 40 -14.14 -7.52 -16.58
C ASN A 40 -13.27 -6.25 -16.54
N ILE A 41 -12.20 -6.33 -15.74
CA ILE A 41 -11.25 -5.23 -15.55
C ILE A 41 -10.32 -5.15 -16.77
N ASN A 42 -10.46 -4.09 -17.56
CA ASN A 42 -9.62 -3.85 -18.73
C ASN A 42 -8.25 -3.26 -18.32
N LEU A 43 -7.33 -3.07 -19.27
CA LEU A 43 -6.01 -2.54 -18.96
C LEU A 43 -6.04 -1.12 -18.39
N GLN A 44 -6.97 -0.27 -18.86
CA GLN A 44 -7.12 1.11 -18.36
C GLN A 44 -7.59 1.12 -16.90
N ASP A 45 -8.56 0.28 -16.53
CA ASP A 45 -9.03 0.14 -15.16
C ASP A 45 -7.90 -0.32 -14.23
N LYS A 46 -7.04 -1.25 -14.71
CA LYS A 46 -5.85 -1.68 -13.96
C LYS A 46 -4.89 -0.53 -13.73
N ILE A 47 -4.67 0.33 -14.71
CA ILE A 47 -3.81 1.52 -14.56
C ILE A 47 -4.43 2.47 -13.53
N TYR A 48 -5.73 2.77 -13.62
CA TYR A 48 -6.41 3.62 -12.63
C TYR A 48 -6.34 3.06 -11.21
N LEU A 49 -6.59 1.75 -11.03
CA LEU A 49 -6.45 1.08 -9.74
C LEU A 49 -5.01 1.17 -9.23
N SER A 50 -4.02 0.94 -10.10
CA SER A 50 -2.61 0.99 -9.74
C SER A 50 -2.19 2.37 -9.23
N ILE A 51 -2.66 3.42 -9.90
CA ILE A 51 -2.40 4.82 -9.49
C ILE A 51 -3.04 5.08 -8.13
N ILE A 52 -4.32 4.75 -7.96
CA ILE A 52 -5.06 4.97 -6.70
C ILE A 52 -4.36 4.27 -5.53
N PHE A 53 -4.09 2.97 -5.66
CA PHE A 53 -3.48 2.18 -4.60
C PHE A 53 -2.00 2.52 -4.36
N GLY A 54 -1.27 2.88 -5.42
CA GLY A 54 0.09 3.41 -5.31
C GLY A 54 0.13 4.71 -4.51
N PHE A 55 -0.80 5.64 -4.76
CA PHE A 55 -0.93 6.87 -3.97
C PHE A 55 -1.27 6.60 -2.50
N ILE A 56 -2.16 5.63 -2.21
CA ILE A 56 -2.44 5.22 -0.84
C ILE A 56 -1.15 4.72 -0.15
N GLY A 57 -0.33 3.94 -0.85
CA GLY A 57 0.99 3.51 -0.35
C GLY A 57 1.96 4.68 -0.12
N ILE A 58 2.00 5.67 -1.01
CA ILE A 58 2.81 6.89 -0.82
C ILE A 58 2.36 7.64 0.44
N ILE A 59 1.05 7.85 0.61
CA ILE A 59 0.48 8.49 1.81
C ILE A 59 0.89 7.69 3.05
N GLY A 60 0.76 6.36 3.00
CA GLY A 60 1.18 5.47 4.07
C GLY A 60 2.65 5.66 4.48
N THR A 61 3.53 5.89 3.51
CA THR A 61 4.96 6.17 3.73
C THR A 61 5.16 7.48 4.50
N TYR A 62 4.50 8.57 4.10
CA TYR A 62 4.60 9.87 4.78
C TYR A 62 3.95 9.86 6.17
N THR A 63 2.91 9.05 6.35
CA THR A 63 2.33 8.78 7.67
C THR A 63 3.17 7.78 8.48
N GLY A 64 4.44 7.54 8.16
CA GLY A 64 5.33 6.65 8.90
C GLY A 64 6.09 7.31 10.07
N ILE A 65 6.60 6.48 10.97
CA ILE A 65 7.43 6.91 12.11
C ILE A 65 8.88 6.58 11.78
N HIS A 66 9.76 7.58 11.83
CA HIS A 66 11.19 7.39 11.67
C HIS A 66 11.79 6.91 13.00
N LEU A 67 12.40 5.73 12.99
CA LEU A 67 13.05 5.10 14.14
C LEU A 67 14.39 4.52 13.72
N GLN A 68 15.49 5.06 14.24
CA GLN A 68 16.84 4.51 14.04
C GLN A 68 17.20 4.24 12.56
N GLY A 69 16.81 5.12 11.65
CA GLY A 69 17.08 4.97 10.21
C GLY A 69 16.12 4.04 9.46
N ALA A 70 15.10 3.48 10.13
CA ALA A 70 13.99 2.76 9.53
C ALA A 70 12.71 3.61 9.58
N ILE A 71 11.81 3.37 8.62
CA ILE A 71 10.46 3.96 8.64
C ILE A 71 9.47 2.85 8.93
N VAL A 72 8.84 2.90 10.10
CA VAL A 72 7.80 1.95 10.50
C VAL A 72 6.44 2.53 10.17
N ASN A 73 5.67 1.85 9.32
CA ASN A 73 4.37 2.31 8.86
C ASN A 73 3.51 1.14 8.34
N SER A 74 2.40 1.49 7.69
CA SER A 74 1.47 0.55 7.10
C SER A 74 1.23 0.84 5.61
N TRP A 75 2.25 1.31 4.89
CA TRP A 75 2.11 1.66 3.46
C TRP A 75 1.68 0.47 2.60
N VAL A 76 2.09 -0.74 2.99
CA VAL A 76 1.86 -1.97 2.22
C VAL A 76 0.37 -2.25 2.02
N ILE A 77 -0.49 -1.82 2.95
CA ILE A 77 -1.93 -2.08 2.91
C ILE A 77 -2.51 -1.64 1.56
N GLY A 78 -2.17 -0.42 1.09
CA GLY A 78 -2.66 0.08 -0.20
C GLY A 78 -2.20 -0.78 -1.38
N VAL A 79 -0.92 -1.13 -1.44
CA VAL A 79 -0.34 -1.94 -2.53
C VAL A 79 -0.90 -3.37 -2.52
N PHE A 80 -1.02 -3.96 -1.33
CA PHE A 80 -1.54 -5.30 -1.13
C PHE A 80 -3.02 -5.37 -1.55
N ASP A 81 -3.85 -4.42 -1.11
CA ASP A 81 -5.26 -4.34 -1.50
C ASP A 81 -5.41 -4.12 -3.00
N GLY A 82 -4.55 -3.29 -3.60
CA GLY A 82 -4.52 -3.08 -5.04
C GLY A 82 -4.19 -4.36 -5.82
N GLY A 83 -3.23 -5.13 -5.36
CA GLY A 83 -2.95 -6.47 -5.88
C GLY A 83 -4.17 -7.39 -5.72
N LEU A 84 -4.70 -7.52 -4.52
CA LEU A 84 -5.81 -8.41 -4.21
C LEU A 84 -7.07 -8.12 -5.05
N LEU A 85 -7.39 -6.83 -5.27
CA LEU A 85 -8.59 -6.41 -5.99
C LEU A 85 -8.36 -6.31 -7.52
N GLY A 86 -7.16 -5.90 -7.95
CA GLY A 86 -6.84 -5.62 -9.35
C GLY A 86 -6.02 -6.70 -10.07
N GLY A 87 -5.54 -7.70 -9.34
CA GLY A 87 -4.69 -8.79 -9.82
C GLY A 87 -3.19 -8.45 -9.87
N PRO A 88 -2.33 -9.38 -10.35
CA PRO A 88 -0.88 -9.27 -10.25
C PRO A 88 -0.30 -8.02 -10.91
N LEU A 89 -0.88 -7.60 -12.05
CA LEU A 89 -0.42 -6.41 -12.75
C LEU A 89 -0.68 -5.13 -11.94
N VAL A 90 -1.81 -5.03 -11.24
CA VAL A 90 -2.11 -3.87 -10.39
C VAL A 90 -1.22 -3.85 -9.17
N GLY A 91 -0.98 -5.02 -8.56
CA GLY A 91 -0.02 -5.16 -7.46
C GLY A 91 1.40 -4.77 -7.86
N PHE A 92 1.87 -5.21 -9.02
CA PHE A 92 3.16 -4.81 -9.56
C PHE A 92 3.27 -3.30 -9.78
N LEU A 93 2.32 -2.69 -10.48
CA LEU A 93 2.36 -1.27 -10.81
C LEU A 93 2.20 -0.37 -9.57
N SER A 94 1.28 -0.70 -8.66
CA SER A 94 1.14 0.03 -7.40
C SER A 94 2.38 -0.14 -6.51
N GLY A 95 3.00 -1.33 -6.49
CA GLY A 95 4.25 -1.59 -5.81
C GLY A 95 5.43 -0.81 -6.39
N LEU A 96 5.50 -0.65 -7.71
CA LEU A 96 6.48 0.23 -8.35
C LEU A 96 6.28 1.70 -7.96
N ILE A 97 5.04 2.17 -7.90
CA ILE A 97 4.74 3.56 -7.53
C ILE A 97 5.12 3.82 -6.06
N ALA A 98 4.59 3.01 -5.13
CA ALA A 98 4.82 3.22 -3.71
C ALA A 98 6.24 2.84 -3.28
N GLY A 99 6.74 1.68 -3.70
CA GLY A 99 8.09 1.20 -3.41
C GLY A 99 9.15 2.06 -4.10
N GLY A 100 8.95 2.42 -5.37
CA GLY A 100 9.83 3.34 -6.08
C GLY A 100 9.90 4.71 -5.39
N HIS A 101 8.76 5.28 -5.00
CA HIS A 101 8.74 6.51 -4.21
C HIS A 101 9.48 6.35 -2.88
N ARG A 102 9.28 5.24 -2.14
CA ARG A 102 9.99 4.97 -0.86
C ARG A 102 11.50 4.88 -1.04
N PHE A 103 11.97 4.31 -2.15
CA PHE A 103 13.39 4.26 -2.50
C PHE A 103 13.94 5.66 -2.81
N LEU A 104 13.21 6.45 -3.60
CA LEU A 104 13.66 7.77 -4.06
C LEU A 104 13.77 8.81 -2.93
N ILE A 105 12.89 8.76 -1.93
CA ILE A 105 12.93 9.73 -0.81
C ILE A 105 14.04 9.44 0.22
N ASP A 106 14.70 8.29 0.15
CA ASP A 106 15.65 7.81 1.17
C ASP A 106 16.74 6.97 0.49
N ILE A 107 17.34 7.54 -0.56
CA ILE A 107 18.41 6.88 -1.33
C ILE A 107 19.60 6.65 -0.41
N GLY A 108 19.97 5.38 -0.21
CA GLY A 108 21.03 4.98 0.73
C GLY A 108 20.55 4.74 2.16
N GLY A 109 19.24 4.87 2.43
CA GLY A 109 18.65 4.52 3.71
C GLY A 109 18.78 3.01 4.01
N PHE A 110 19.03 2.67 5.27
CA PHE A 110 19.36 1.30 5.72
C PHE A 110 18.34 0.25 5.23
N THR A 111 17.05 0.59 5.22
CA THR A 111 15.98 -0.32 4.80
C THR A 111 15.36 0.03 3.44
N ALA A 112 15.80 1.09 2.75
CA ALA A 112 15.10 1.63 1.59
C ALA A 112 14.96 0.62 0.46
N LEU A 113 16.05 -0.07 0.10
CA LEU A 113 16.05 -1.07 -0.98
C LEU A 113 15.24 -2.32 -0.62
N ALA A 114 15.44 -2.85 0.59
CA ALA A 114 14.74 -4.04 1.07
C ALA A 114 13.22 -3.80 1.17
N CYS A 115 12.79 -2.67 1.73
CA CYS A 115 11.37 -2.31 1.83
C CYS A 115 10.73 -2.12 0.44
N SER A 116 11.45 -1.52 -0.50
CA SER A 116 10.93 -1.27 -1.85
C SER A 116 10.72 -2.57 -2.63
N LEU A 117 11.67 -3.51 -2.51
CA LEU A 117 11.54 -4.85 -3.09
C LEU A 117 10.41 -5.65 -2.42
N SER A 118 10.34 -5.63 -1.08
CA SER A 118 9.25 -6.29 -0.34
C SER A 118 7.87 -5.78 -0.77
N THR A 119 7.73 -4.46 -0.91
CA THR A 119 6.47 -3.84 -1.34
C THR A 119 6.04 -4.33 -2.72
N LEU A 120 7.00 -4.45 -3.64
CA LEU A 120 6.74 -4.93 -4.99
C LEU A 120 6.31 -6.41 -4.97
N THR A 121 7.03 -7.26 -4.23
CA THR A 121 6.71 -8.69 -4.15
C THR A 121 5.38 -8.93 -3.46
N GLU A 122 5.10 -8.22 -2.36
CA GLU A 122 3.83 -8.27 -1.63
C GLU A 122 2.64 -7.94 -2.54
N GLY A 123 2.74 -6.88 -3.35
CA GLY A 123 1.71 -6.50 -4.31
C GLY A 123 1.46 -7.58 -5.35
N ILE A 124 2.52 -8.13 -5.95
CA ILE A 124 2.42 -9.21 -6.94
C ILE A 124 1.78 -10.46 -6.30
N MET A 125 2.24 -10.86 -5.12
CA MET A 125 1.74 -12.04 -4.40
C MET A 125 0.26 -11.88 -4.05
N ALA A 126 -0.15 -10.70 -3.56
CA ALA A 126 -1.55 -10.38 -3.30
C ALA A 126 -2.40 -10.52 -4.58
N GLY A 127 -1.86 -10.08 -5.72
CA GLY A 127 -2.53 -10.23 -7.00
C GLY A 127 -2.70 -11.67 -7.46
N PHE A 128 -1.76 -12.56 -7.16
CA PHE A 128 -1.95 -13.99 -7.43
C PHE A 128 -3.00 -14.63 -6.51
N LEU A 129 -3.16 -14.11 -5.28
CA LEU A 129 -4.22 -14.55 -4.37
C LEU A 129 -5.62 -14.19 -4.86
N LYS A 130 -5.80 -13.15 -5.69
CA LYS A 130 -7.11 -12.74 -6.23
C LYS A 130 -7.92 -13.92 -6.78
N LYS A 131 -7.28 -14.81 -7.56
CA LYS A 131 -7.94 -15.98 -8.17
C LYS A 131 -8.55 -16.96 -7.15
N LYS A 132 -8.14 -16.90 -5.89
CA LYS A 132 -8.69 -17.73 -4.80
C LYS A 132 -9.94 -17.11 -4.16
N PHE A 133 -10.17 -15.81 -4.37
CA PHE A 133 -11.26 -15.04 -3.78
C PHE A 133 -12.35 -14.63 -4.79
N GLU A 134 -12.19 -14.98 -6.07
CA GLU A 134 -13.23 -14.91 -7.12
C GLU A 134 -13.98 -16.24 -7.22
#